data_AF-A0A0J6SKQ1-F1
#
_entry.id   AF-A0A0J6SKQ1-F1
#
_cell.length_a   1.000
_cell.length_b   1.000
_cell.length_c   1.000
_cell.angle_alpha   90.00
_cell.angle_beta   90.00
_cell.angle_gamma   90.00
#
_symmetry.space_group_name_H-M   'P 1'
#
loop_
_entity.id
_entity.type
_entity.pdbx_description
1 polymer ?
#
loop_
_entity_poly.entity_id
_entity_poly.type
_entity_poly.pdbx_seq_one_letter_code
_entity_poly.pdbx_strand_id
1 'polypeptide(L)'
;MLSIDFQPIAIDTGSADREGCLVLVNNRLVAVLARLDPRMHLELGCGDHWHIEATFSNAVQPPKHGTFSDLEQCRAWLAMRYG
;
A
#
# COMPACT_ATOMS: atom_id res chain seq x y z
N MET A 1 15.94 -15.57 3.87
CA MET A 1 15.04 -15.41 2.71
C MET A 1 14.07 -14.28 3.04
N LEU A 2 13.89 -13.30 2.15
CA LEU A 2 12.95 -12.20 2.35
C LEU A 2 11.52 -12.71 2.14
N SER A 3 10.64 -12.56 3.13
CA SER A 3 9.19 -12.79 2.99
C SER A 3 8.47 -11.45 2.90
N ILE A 4 7.55 -11.32 1.94
CA ILE A 4 6.66 -10.17 1.79
C ILE A 4 5.24 -10.72 1.69
N ASP A 5 4.37 -10.31 2.61
CA ASP A 5 3.01 -10.82 2.72
C ASP A 5 2.01 -9.66 2.74
N PHE A 6 0.87 -9.89 2.11
CA PHE A 6 -0.23 -8.93 1.99
C PHE A 6 -1.46 -9.54 2.65
N GLN A 7 -1.96 -8.91 3.71
CA GLN A 7 -3.16 -9.36 4.41
C GLN A 7 -4.30 -8.37 4.19
N PRO A 8 -5.38 -8.75 3.49
CA PRO A 8 -6.54 -7.89 3.29
C PRO A 8 -7.17 -7.48 4.61
N ILE A 9 -7.57 -6.22 4.73
CA ILE A 9 -8.26 -5.69 5.89
C ILE A 9 -9.18 -4.53 5.48
N ALA A 10 -10.28 -4.32 6.20
CA ALA A 10 -11.05 -3.09 6.06
C ALA A 10 -10.38 -1.98 6.89
N ILE A 11 -10.27 -0.78 6.32
CA ILE A 11 -9.73 0.40 7.00
C ILE A 11 -10.79 1.48 7.09
N ASP A 12 -10.83 2.18 8.22
CA ASP A 12 -11.73 3.31 8.43
C ASP A 12 -10.97 4.62 8.18
N THR A 13 -10.85 4.98 6.91
CA THR A 13 -10.20 6.21 6.44
C THR A 13 -11.09 7.45 6.60
N GLY A 14 -12.35 7.28 7.07
CA GLY A 14 -13.36 8.33 7.00
C GLY A 14 -13.80 8.69 5.58
N SER A 15 -13.35 7.95 4.56
CA SER A 15 -13.64 8.17 3.14
C SER A 15 -14.26 6.92 2.47
N ALA A 16 -14.33 6.93 1.13
CA ALA A 16 -14.71 5.76 0.33
C ALA A 16 -13.56 4.73 0.19
N ASP A 17 -12.32 5.10 0.52
CA ASP A 17 -11.12 4.27 0.45
C ASP A 17 -11.08 3.27 1.61
N ARG A 18 -11.96 2.25 1.57
CA ARG A 18 -12.19 1.32 2.70
C ARG A 18 -11.53 -0.04 2.54
N GLU A 19 -11.18 -0.41 1.32
CA GLU A 19 -10.42 -1.63 1.05
C GLU A 19 -8.96 -1.37 1.39
N GLY A 20 -8.39 -2.15 2.31
CA GLY A 20 -7.03 -1.96 2.79
C GLY A 20 -6.22 -3.24 2.78
N CYS A 21 -4.92 -3.09 2.99
CA CYS A 21 -3.99 -4.21 3.05
C CYS A 21 -2.86 -3.95 4.06
N LEU A 22 -2.65 -4.88 4.99
CA LEU A 22 -1.47 -4.90 5.84
C LEU A 22 -0.31 -5.48 5.05
N VAL A 23 0.82 -4.77 5.06
CA VAL A 23 2.05 -5.20 4.41
C VAL A 23 3.01 -5.71 5.47
N LEU A 24 3.35 -6.99 5.41
CA LEU A 24 4.32 -7.61 6.31
C LEU A 24 5.61 -7.93 5.57
N VAL A 25 6.74 -7.62 6.20
CA VAL A 25 8.06 -8.06 5.76
C VAL A 25 8.70 -8.88 6.87
N ASN A 26 9.01 -10.15 6.58
CA ASN A 26 9.50 -11.12 7.58
C ASN A 26 8.63 -11.12 8.85
N ASN A 27 7.30 -11.20 8.66
CA ASN A 27 6.29 -11.19 9.73
C ASN A 27 6.26 -9.94 10.61
N ARG A 28 6.79 -8.81 10.14
CA ARG A 28 6.66 -7.49 10.78
C ARG A 28 5.79 -6.58 9.92
N LEU A 29 4.80 -5.93 10.52
CA LEU A 29 4.02 -4.89 9.85
C LEU A 29 4.92 -3.71 9.49
N VAL A 30 4.98 -3.35 8.21
CA VAL A 30 5.81 -2.23 7.73
C VAL A 30 4.99 -1.11 7.10
N ALA A 31 3.78 -1.42 6.62
CA ALA A 31 2.88 -0.44 6.04
C ALA A 31 1.40 -0.89 6.12
N VAL A 32 0.51 0.09 6.04
CA VAL A 32 -0.90 -0.11 5.66
C VAL A 32 -1.12 0.53 4.31
N LEU A 33 -1.73 -0.22 3.39
CA LEU A 33 -2.20 0.30 2.11
C LEU A 33 -3.70 0.53 2.14
N ALA A 34 -4.15 1.56 1.44
CA ALA A 34 -5.54 1.83 1.10
C ALA A 34 -5.71 1.71 -0.41
N ARG A 35 -6.72 0.96 -0.88
CA ARG A 35 -7.12 0.98 -2.27
C ARG A 35 -7.99 2.22 -2.49
N LEU A 36 -7.59 3.02 -3.46
CA LEU A 36 -8.24 4.27 -3.82
C LEU A 36 -9.56 3.98 -4.56
N ASP A 37 -10.66 4.53 -4.05
CA ASP A 37 -11.97 4.41 -4.68
C ASP A 37 -11.95 5.06 -6.09
N PRO A 38 -12.40 4.34 -7.12
CA PRO A 38 -12.28 4.82 -8.50
C PRO A 38 -13.12 6.06 -8.81
N ARG A 39 -14.20 6.31 -8.04
CA ARG A 39 -15.05 7.50 -8.24
C ARG A 39 -14.46 8.71 -7.53
N MET A 40 -13.97 8.53 -6.31
CA MET A 40 -13.32 9.59 -5.53
C MET A 40 -12.04 10.08 -6.21
N HIS A 41 -11.29 9.18 -6.83
CA HIS A 41 -9.98 9.46 -7.43
C HIS A 41 -9.99 9.50 -8.97
N LEU A 42 -11.16 9.70 -9.59
CA LEU A 42 -11.32 9.70 -11.05
C LEU A 42 -10.46 10.78 -11.73
N GLU A 43 -10.47 12.00 -11.20
CA GLU A 43 -9.73 13.14 -11.79
C GLU A 43 -8.21 12.99 -11.67
N LEU A 44 -7.74 12.22 -10.68
CA LEU A 44 -6.33 11.93 -10.45
C LEU A 44 -5.83 10.76 -11.31
N GLY A 45 -6.74 10.00 -11.94
CA GLY A 45 -6.41 8.83 -12.76
C GLY A 45 -5.75 7.69 -11.99
N CYS A 46 -5.90 7.67 -10.66
CA CYS A 46 -5.34 6.65 -9.76
C CYS A 46 -6.41 5.84 -9.03
N GLY A 47 -7.64 5.86 -9.53
CA GLY A 47 -8.68 4.93 -9.10
C GLY A 47 -8.18 3.48 -9.17
N ASP A 48 -8.59 2.67 -8.20
CA ASP A 48 -8.16 1.28 -8.01
C ASP A 48 -6.68 1.07 -7.68
N HIS A 49 -5.87 2.12 -7.60
CA HIS A 49 -4.49 2.01 -7.14
C HIS A 49 -4.40 1.86 -5.62
N TRP A 50 -3.26 1.39 -5.14
CA TRP A 50 -2.93 1.27 -3.72
C TRP A 50 -2.06 2.43 -3.26
N HIS A 51 -2.53 3.17 -2.27
CA HIS A 51 -1.82 4.24 -1.61
C HIS A 51 -1.27 3.77 -0.26
N ILE A 52 -0.13 4.31 0.18
CA ILE A 52 0.42 4.04 1.52
C ILE A 52 -0.22 4.99 2.52
N GLU A 53 -1.09 4.45 3.37
CA GLU A 53 -1.80 5.22 4.40
C GLU A 53 -0.94 5.46 5.64
N ALA A 54 -0.17 4.44 6.05
CA ALA A 54 0.71 4.51 7.20
C ALA A 54 1.96 3.66 6.97
N THR A 55 3.08 4.10 7.55
CA THR A 55 4.33 3.34 7.52
C THR A 55 4.91 3.19 8.92
N PHE A 56 5.55 2.05 9.14
CA PHE A 56 6.17 1.67 10.41
C PHE A 56 7.67 1.38 10.26
N SER A 57 8.25 1.71 9.10
CA SER A 57 9.65 1.46 8.76
C SER A 57 10.24 2.61 7.97
N ASN A 58 11.46 3.02 8.31
CA ASN A 58 12.19 4.04 7.56
C ASN A 58 12.55 3.60 6.13
N ALA A 59 12.60 2.29 5.87
CA ALA A 59 12.79 1.78 4.52
C ALA A 59 11.55 2.00 3.65
N VAL A 60 10.38 2.11 4.27
CA VAL A 60 9.08 2.32 3.63
C VAL A 60 8.69 3.79 3.82
N GLN A 61 9.31 4.68 3.05
CA GLN A 61 8.82 6.06 2.94
C GLN A 61 7.95 6.18 1.70
N PRO A 62 6.76 6.82 1.81
CA PRO A 62 5.88 6.97 0.67
C PRO A 62 6.59 7.80 -0.42
N PRO A 63 6.64 7.30 -1.67
CA PRO A 63 7.09 8.12 -2.78
C PRO A 63 6.14 9.30 -2.94
N LYS A 64 6.67 10.51 -3.15
CA LYS A 64 5.94 11.80 -3.15
C LYS A 64 4.65 11.83 -4.00
N HIS A 65 4.52 10.94 -4.99
CA HIS A 65 3.34 10.83 -5.87
C HIS A 65 3.01 9.38 -6.28
N GLY A 66 3.60 8.35 -5.65
CA GLY A 66 3.57 6.99 -6.19
C GLY A 66 2.57 6.08 -5.50
N THR A 67 1.37 6.00 -6.04
CA THR A 67 0.46 4.86 -5.77
C THR A 67 0.95 3.62 -6.52
N PHE A 68 0.55 2.43 -6.09
CA PHE A 68 0.81 1.19 -6.82
C PHE A 68 -0.40 0.78 -7.66
N SER A 69 -0.22 0.39 -8.92
CA SER A 69 -1.34 -0.13 -9.75
C SER A 69 -1.93 -1.43 -9.19
N ASP A 70 -1.10 -2.22 -8.50
CA ASP A 70 -1.44 -3.49 -7.90
C ASP A 70 -0.46 -3.85 -6.77
N LEU A 71 -0.76 -4.90 -6.01
CA LEU A 71 0.07 -5.36 -4.90
C LEU A 71 1.41 -5.96 -5.35
N GLU A 72 1.53 -6.40 -6.61
CA GLU A 72 2.78 -6.97 -7.13
C GLU A 72 3.81 -5.86 -7.42
N GLN A 73 3.36 -4.71 -7.91
CA GLN A 73 4.19 -3.51 -8.01
C GLN A 73 4.69 -3.06 -6.61
N CYS A 74 3.83 -3.13 -5.59
CA CYS A 74 4.22 -2.88 -4.21
C CYS A 74 5.27 -3.90 -3.72
N ARG A 75 5.09 -5.18 -4.04
CA ARG A 75 6.05 -6.25 -3.70
C ARG A 75 7.42 -5.99 -4.30
N ALA A 76 7.50 -5.67 -5.58
CA ALA A 76 8.75 -5.35 -6.26
C ALA A 76 9.44 -4.13 -5.62
N TRP A 77 8.65 -3.11 -5.27
CA TRP A 77 9.14 -1.91 -4.61
C TRP A 77 9.72 -2.18 -3.21
N LEU A 78 9.11 -3.08 -2.43
CA LEU A 78 9.60 -3.54 -1.13
C LEU A 78 10.85 -4.41 -1.26
N ALA A 79 10.89 -5.31 -2.25
CA ALA A 79 12.02 -6.19 -2.48
C ALA A 79 13.32 -5.40 -2.73
N MET A 80 13.24 -4.27 -3.47
CA MET A 80 14.39 -3.38 -3.69
C MET A 80 14.87 -2.64 -2.43
N ARG A 81 14.08 -2.60 -1.35
CA ARG A 81 14.38 -1.87 -0.11
C ARG A 81 14.85 -2.75 1.03
N TYR A 82 14.44 -4.02 1.01
CA TYR A 82 14.77 -5.01 2.04
C TYR A 82 15.72 -6.11 1.55
N GLY A 83 16.00 -6.17 0.24
CA GLY A 83 17.12 -6.91 -0.33
C GLY A 83 18.40 -6.10 -0.27
#